data_AF-A0A2V9YT28-F1
#
_entry.id   AF-A0A2V9YT28-F1
#
_cell.length_a   1.000
_cell.length_b   1.000
_cell.length_c   1.000
_cell.angle_alpha   90.00
_cell.angle_beta   90.00
_cell.angle_gamma   90.00
#
_symmetry.space_group_name_H-M   'P 1'
#
loop_
_entity.id
_entity.type
_entity.pdbx_description
1 polymer ?
#
loop_
_entity_poly.entity_id
_entity_poly.type
_entity_poly.pdbx_seq_one_letter_code
_entity_poly.pdbx_strand_id
1 'polypeptide(L)'
;QIGQYIREEGPKAHTAKAGTPTMGGVLIVIAIVIPTILWADLSNRFVWLAVFGTMAFGGVGFADDYLKVIHQRNLGLTGRGKLILQVLIAAVIGVLLVVMQGKGDYSTRLMVPFFKNLRPDLVVNALLGHVYLWPLAFLPFVAFVALVLVGSTNAVNLTDGLDGLAIGCTVIAAAALTVLTYVSGHAVFAGYLELQRMPQVAELSIFCGAMVGASIGFLWYNAHPAEVFMGDVGSLALGGAIGTVAVIIKQELLLPFIGGVFVIEALSVILQVGSYKL
;
A
#
# COMPACT_ATOMS: atom_id res chain seq x y z
N GLN A 1 -10.40 -6.05 26.73
CA GLN A 1 -10.86 -6.15 25.32
C GLN A 1 -11.36 -4.78 24.90
N ILE A 2 -10.78 -4.20 23.86
CA ILE A 2 -11.18 -2.90 23.32
C ILE A 2 -12.06 -3.19 22.09
N GLY A 3 -13.37 -3.09 22.27
CA GLY A 3 -14.36 -3.33 21.20
C GLY A 3 -14.83 -2.04 20.56
N GLN A 4 -15.16 -2.10 19.26
CA GLN A 4 -15.74 -0.98 18.51
C GLN A 4 -17.17 -0.65 18.99
N TYR A 5 -17.49 0.64 19.06
CA TYR A 5 -18.84 1.15 19.30
C TYR A 5 -19.60 1.18 17.95
N ILE A 6 -20.84 0.69 17.86
CA ILE A 6 -21.59 0.64 16.58
C ILE A 6 -22.77 1.62 16.62
N ARG A 7 -23.04 2.22 15.46
CA ARG A 7 -24.15 3.13 15.15
C ARG A 7 -25.51 2.44 15.35
N GLU A 8 -26.49 3.11 15.94
CA GLU A 8 -27.84 2.55 16.19
C GLU A 8 -28.66 2.23 14.93
N GLU A 9 -28.24 2.70 13.74
CA GLU A 9 -29.03 2.64 12.48
C GLU A 9 -28.57 1.58 11.44
N GLY A 10 -27.95 0.47 11.86
CA GLY A 10 -27.51 -0.61 10.97
C GLY A 10 -28.42 -1.86 10.95
N PRO A 11 -28.39 -2.71 9.90
CA PRO A 11 -29.13 -3.97 9.86
C PRO A 11 -28.80 -4.86 11.08
N LYS A 12 -29.81 -5.52 11.66
CA LYS A 12 -29.72 -6.36 12.88
C LYS A 12 -28.69 -7.51 12.83
N ALA A 13 -28.11 -7.80 11.65
CA ALA A 13 -27.01 -8.76 11.51
C ALA A 13 -25.66 -8.21 12.04
N HIS A 14 -25.47 -6.89 12.11
CA HIS A 14 -24.24 -6.26 12.62
C HIS A 14 -24.16 -6.20 14.16
N THR A 15 -25.26 -6.48 14.87
CA THR A 15 -25.34 -6.40 16.34
C THR A 15 -24.69 -7.61 17.03
N ALA A 16 -24.45 -8.72 16.31
CA ALA A 16 -23.77 -9.91 16.82
C ALA A 16 -22.22 -9.80 16.80
N LYS A 17 -21.66 -8.73 16.23
CA LYS A 17 -20.20 -8.48 16.11
C LYS A 17 -19.64 -7.60 17.23
N ALA A 18 -20.40 -7.39 18.31
CA ALA A 18 -19.98 -6.58 19.44
C ALA A 18 -18.89 -7.26 20.27
N GLY A 19 -17.71 -6.63 20.39
CA GLY A 19 -16.65 -7.04 21.32
C GLY A 19 -15.40 -7.68 20.72
N THR A 20 -15.35 -7.89 19.40
CA THR A 20 -14.12 -8.33 18.73
C THR A 20 -13.07 -7.20 18.75
N PRO A 21 -11.81 -7.51 19.11
CA PRO A 21 -10.77 -6.50 19.27
C PRO A 21 -10.40 -5.86 17.92
N THR A 22 -10.52 -4.53 17.85
CA THR A 22 -10.23 -3.74 16.64
C THR A 22 -8.84 -3.14 16.77
N MET A 23 -7.81 -3.92 16.41
CA MET A 23 -6.41 -3.50 16.26
C MET A 23 -5.55 -4.63 15.63
N GLY A 24 -6.19 -5.60 14.95
CA GLY A 24 -5.50 -6.75 14.36
C GLY A 24 -4.43 -6.36 13.34
N GLY A 25 -4.59 -5.20 12.71
CA GLY A 25 -3.58 -4.58 11.85
C GLY A 25 -2.20 -4.40 12.49
N VAL A 26 -2.13 -4.15 13.81
CA VAL A 26 -0.83 -4.05 14.51
C VAL A 26 -0.09 -5.39 14.46
N LEU A 27 -0.81 -6.49 14.66
CA LEU A 27 -0.25 -7.84 14.56
C LEU A 27 0.24 -8.14 13.15
N ILE A 28 -0.51 -7.74 12.13
CA ILE A 28 -0.10 -7.86 10.72
C ILE A 28 1.21 -7.10 10.49
N VAL A 29 1.29 -5.83 10.89
CA VAL A 29 2.48 -5.00 10.70
C VAL A 29 3.71 -5.62 11.38
N ILE A 30 3.56 -6.07 12.63
CA ILE A 30 4.64 -6.75 13.36
C ILE A 30 5.06 -8.03 12.64
N ALA A 31 4.11 -8.83 12.18
CA ALA A 31 4.35 -10.09 11.47
C ALA A 31 4.96 -9.89 10.07
N ILE A 32 4.90 -8.69 9.50
CA ILE A 32 5.60 -8.32 8.26
C ILE A 32 7.01 -7.83 8.59
N VAL A 33 7.12 -6.86 9.51
CA VAL A 33 8.35 -6.12 9.77
C VAL A 33 9.40 -6.98 10.46
N ILE A 34 9.03 -7.79 11.46
CA ILE A 34 10.02 -8.61 12.19
C ILE A 34 10.70 -9.63 11.25
N PRO A 35 9.97 -10.48 10.49
CA PRO A 35 10.63 -11.40 9.56
C PRO A 35 11.43 -10.66 8.48
N THR A 36 10.95 -9.52 7.99
CA THR A 36 11.72 -8.71 7.03
C THR A 36 13.07 -8.29 7.61
N ILE A 37 13.09 -7.75 8.83
CA ILE A 37 14.33 -7.29 9.47
C ILE A 37 15.30 -8.44 9.76
N LEU A 38 14.76 -9.62 10.09
CA LEU A 38 15.57 -10.79 10.43
C LEU A 38 16.19 -11.47 9.21
N TRP A 39 15.53 -11.42 8.04
CA TRP A 39 15.90 -12.23 6.88
C TRP A 39 16.38 -11.42 5.66
N ALA A 40 15.95 -10.17 5.50
CA ALA A 40 16.35 -9.34 4.36
C ALA A 40 17.71 -8.68 4.57
N ASP A 41 18.42 -8.40 3.46
CA ASP A 41 19.63 -7.59 3.50
C ASP A 41 19.32 -6.13 3.87
N LEU A 42 19.65 -5.74 5.09
CA LEU A 42 19.41 -4.41 5.64
C LEU A 42 20.27 -3.31 5.01
N SER A 43 21.28 -3.65 4.20
CA SER A 43 21.99 -2.67 3.39
C SER A 43 21.13 -2.13 2.24
N ASN A 44 20.05 -2.83 1.90
CA ASN A 44 19.17 -2.51 0.81
C ASN A 44 18.17 -1.38 1.15
N ARG A 45 18.29 -0.26 0.46
CA ARG A 45 17.46 0.94 0.67
C ARG A 45 15.98 0.70 0.34
N PHE A 46 15.67 -0.20 -0.59
CA PHE A 46 14.30 -0.49 -0.98
C PHE A 46 13.53 -1.24 0.11
N VAL A 47 14.19 -2.12 0.86
CA VAL A 47 13.60 -2.79 2.03
C VAL A 47 13.16 -1.76 3.06
N TRP A 48 14.04 -0.81 3.38
CA TRP A 48 13.71 0.28 4.30
C TRP A 48 12.57 1.16 3.79
N LEU A 49 12.51 1.44 2.49
CA LEU A 49 11.42 2.22 1.91
C LEU A 49 10.08 1.49 2.01
N ALA A 50 10.04 0.17 1.78
CA ALA A 50 8.85 -0.66 1.95
C ALA A 50 8.41 -0.76 3.42
N VAL A 51 9.34 -0.97 4.35
CA VAL A 51 9.08 -0.96 5.80
C VAL A 51 8.57 0.41 6.24
N PHE A 52 9.21 1.50 5.79
CA PHE A 52 8.78 2.87 6.09
C PHE A 52 7.36 3.13 5.58
N GLY A 53 7.05 2.79 4.33
CA GLY A 53 5.70 2.96 3.79
C GLY A 53 4.66 2.20 4.61
N THR A 54 4.92 0.93 4.91
CA THR A 54 4.03 0.09 5.72
C THR A 54 3.78 0.69 7.11
N MET A 55 4.85 1.08 7.81
CA MET A 55 4.78 1.65 9.15
C MET A 55 4.13 3.04 9.15
N ALA A 56 4.41 3.87 8.15
CA ALA A 56 3.87 5.24 8.08
C ALA A 56 2.36 5.22 7.80
N PHE A 57 1.90 4.45 6.82
CA PHE A 57 0.46 4.31 6.56
C PHE A 57 -0.27 3.56 7.68
N GLY A 58 0.37 2.52 8.25
CA GLY A 58 -0.13 1.85 9.45
C GLY A 58 -0.23 2.77 10.65
N GLY A 59 0.71 3.72 10.81
CA GLY A 59 0.69 4.75 11.84
C GLY A 59 -0.46 5.74 11.69
N VAL A 60 -0.83 6.10 10.45
CA VAL A 60 -2.06 6.88 10.20
C VAL A 60 -3.30 6.09 10.61
N GLY A 61 -3.36 4.80 10.26
CA GLY A 61 -4.46 3.93 10.64
C GLY A 61 -4.54 3.72 12.15
N PHE A 62 -3.40 3.62 12.82
CA PHE A 62 -3.31 3.55 14.27
C PHE A 62 -3.81 4.82 14.93
N ALA A 63 -3.40 5.99 14.44
CA ALA A 63 -3.91 7.25 14.95
C ALA A 63 -5.44 7.35 14.79
N ASP A 64 -5.97 6.88 13.66
CA ASP A 64 -7.41 6.87 13.40
C ASP A 64 -8.18 5.95 14.35
N ASP A 65 -7.76 4.69 14.47
CA ASP A 65 -8.41 3.69 15.33
C ASP A 65 -8.25 4.02 16.82
N TYR A 66 -7.08 4.53 17.23
CA TYR A 66 -6.83 4.98 18.60
C TYR A 66 -7.77 6.13 19.01
N LEU A 67 -7.99 7.10 18.11
CA LEU A 67 -8.92 8.20 18.36
C LEU A 67 -10.37 7.72 18.51
N LYS A 68 -10.82 6.76 17.69
CA LYS A 68 -12.15 6.14 17.80
C LYS A 68 -12.33 5.46 19.16
N VAL A 69 -11.30 4.75 19.63
CA VAL A 69 -11.30 4.04 20.92
C VAL A 69 -11.37 4.99 22.10
N ILE A 70 -10.50 6.02 22.15
CA ILE A 70 -10.44 6.94 23.29
C ILE A 70 -11.73 7.75 23.42
N HIS A 71 -12.20 8.31 22.31
CA HIS A 71 -13.32 9.23 22.36
C HIS A 71 -14.67 8.51 22.49
N GLN A 72 -14.68 7.17 22.49
CA GLN A 72 -15.89 6.33 22.51
C GLN A 72 -16.92 6.80 21.48
N ARG A 73 -16.43 7.27 20.33
CA ARG A 73 -17.22 7.82 19.24
C ARG A 73 -16.70 7.21 17.95
N ASN A 74 -17.59 7.04 16.98
CA ASN A 74 -17.24 6.48 15.67
C ASN A 74 -16.49 7.48 14.76
N LEU A 75 -16.05 8.60 15.32
CA LEU A 75 -15.34 9.66 14.62
C LEU A 75 -13.84 9.50 14.90
N GLY A 76 -13.12 8.97 13.92
CA GLY A 76 -11.66 8.99 13.88
C GLY A 76 -11.13 10.34 13.40
N LEU A 77 -10.01 10.31 12.67
CA LEU A 77 -9.51 11.47 11.94
C LEU A 77 -10.57 11.96 10.95
N THR A 78 -10.59 13.28 10.73
CA THR A 78 -11.38 13.83 9.63
C THR A 78 -10.88 13.25 8.31
N GLY A 79 -11.79 12.93 7.38
CA GLY A 79 -11.39 12.36 6.09
C GLY A 79 -10.37 13.23 5.33
N ARG A 80 -10.46 14.55 5.46
CA ARG A 80 -9.44 15.49 4.93
C ARG A 80 -8.10 15.37 5.65
N GLY A 81 -8.09 15.28 6.98
CA GLY A 81 -6.87 15.09 7.77
C GLY A 81 -6.16 13.78 7.43
N LYS A 82 -6.93 12.67 7.34
CA LYS A 82 -6.43 11.35 6.92
C LYS A 82 -5.80 11.41 5.52
N LEU A 83 -6.49 12.02 4.56
CA LEU A 83 -5.99 12.17 3.20
C LEU A 83 -4.72 13.04 3.13
N ILE A 84 -4.66 14.15 3.87
CA ILE A 84 -3.47 15.01 3.93
C ILE A 84 -2.27 14.22 4.45
N LEU A 85 -2.43 13.46 5.54
CA LEU A 85 -1.35 12.63 6.08
C LEU A 85 -0.87 11.58 5.08
N GLN A 86 -1.79 10.89 4.40
CA GLN A 86 -1.46 9.92 3.35
C GLN A 86 -0.70 10.57 2.19
N VAL A 87 -1.12 11.75 1.73
CA VAL A 87 -0.44 12.51 0.67
C VAL A 87 0.95 12.95 1.12
N LEU A 88 1.12 13.42 2.36
CA LEU A 88 2.42 13.80 2.90
C LEU A 88 3.39 12.61 2.95
N ILE A 89 2.93 11.45 3.43
CA ILE A 89 3.74 10.22 3.45
C ILE A 89 4.13 9.81 2.03
N ALA A 90 3.19 9.82 1.10
CA ALA A 90 3.48 9.46 -0.28
C ALA A 90 4.43 10.46 -0.96
N ALA A 91 4.32 11.75 -0.63
CA ALA A 91 5.26 12.77 -1.09
C ALA A 91 6.67 12.54 -0.54
N VAL A 92 6.82 12.16 0.73
CA VAL A 92 8.11 11.77 1.32
C VAL A 92 8.71 10.59 0.57
N ILE A 93 7.92 9.53 0.31
CA ILE A 93 8.37 8.37 -0.47
C ILE A 93 8.79 8.78 -1.89
N GLY A 94 7.99 9.61 -2.56
CA GLY A 94 8.31 10.14 -3.89
C GLY A 94 9.62 10.93 -3.90
N VAL A 95 9.85 11.79 -2.91
CA VAL A 95 11.10 12.56 -2.77
C VAL A 95 12.29 11.64 -2.51
N LEU A 96 12.15 10.62 -1.65
CA LEU A 96 13.22 9.64 -1.40
C LEU A 96 13.59 8.89 -2.70
N LEU A 97 12.61 8.51 -3.52
CA LEU A 97 12.85 7.89 -4.83
C LEU A 97 13.54 8.84 -5.82
N VAL A 98 13.21 10.13 -5.79
CA VAL A 98 13.91 11.16 -6.58
C VAL A 98 15.37 11.29 -6.14
N VAL A 99 15.64 11.28 -4.84
CA VAL A 99 17.01 11.29 -4.31
C VAL A 99 17.79 10.05 -4.74
N MET A 100 17.14 8.89 -4.79
CA MET A 100 17.74 7.65 -5.30
C MET A 100 17.97 7.71 -6.82
N GLN A 101 17.10 8.38 -7.58
CA GLN A 101 17.31 8.62 -9.01
C GLN A 101 18.54 9.48 -9.27
N GLY A 102 18.78 10.52 -8.47
CA GLY A 102 20.01 11.33 -8.56
C GLY A 102 21.31 10.55 -8.28
N LYS A 103 21.22 9.42 -7.57
CA LYS A 103 22.35 8.51 -7.30
C LYS A 103 22.49 7.38 -8.33
N GLY A 104 21.55 7.28 -9.27
CA GLY A 104 21.52 6.21 -10.28
C GLY A 104 20.91 4.89 -9.79
N ASP A 105 20.35 4.84 -8.58
CA ASP A 105 19.75 3.61 -8.02
C ASP A 105 18.30 3.40 -8.48
N TYR A 106 17.64 4.44 -9.00
CA TYR A 106 16.23 4.40 -9.39
C TYR A 106 15.95 5.21 -10.66
N SER A 107 14.86 4.91 -11.36
CA SER A 107 14.44 5.63 -12.57
C SER A 107 13.04 6.23 -12.39
N THR A 108 12.84 7.48 -12.79
CA THR A 108 11.52 8.16 -12.79
C THR A 108 10.65 7.79 -13.98
N ARG A 109 11.20 7.09 -14.98
CA ARG A 109 10.46 6.68 -16.18
C ARG A 109 9.47 5.57 -15.84
N LEU A 110 8.25 5.68 -16.34
CA LEU A 110 7.25 4.63 -16.18
C LEU A 110 7.58 3.43 -17.07
N MET A 111 7.18 2.24 -16.61
CA MET A 111 7.15 1.05 -17.45
C MET A 111 5.71 0.79 -17.85
N VAL A 112 5.41 0.91 -19.14
CA VAL A 112 4.07 0.58 -19.65
C VAL A 112 4.00 -0.92 -19.91
N PRO A 113 3.09 -1.66 -19.24
CA PRO A 113 2.90 -3.09 -19.50
C PRO A 113 2.62 -3.33 -20.98
N PHE A 114 3.13 -4.44 -21.51
CA PHE A 114 2.99 -4.86 -22.92
C PHE A 114 3.70 -3.96 -23.97
N PHE A 115 3.99 -2.69 -23.67
CA PHE A 115 4.66 -1.75 -24.57
C PHE A 115 6.10 -1.43 -24.10
N LYS A 116 7.03 -2.36 -24.34
CA LYS A 116 8.43 -2.30 -23.84
C LYS A 116 9.21 -1.03 -24.21
N ASN A 117 8.88 -0.41 -25.34
CA ASN A 117 9.52 0.80 -25.86
C ASN A 117 8.88 2.11 -25.36
N LEU A 118 7.67 2.05 -24.80
CA LEU A 118 6.97 3.22 -24.29
C LEU A 118 7.33 3.44 -22.82
N ARG A 119 8.25 4.37 -22.56
CA ARG A 119 8.75 4.68 -21.22
C ARG A 119 8.66 6.18 -20.93
N PRO A 120 7.44 6.72 -20.73
CA PRO A 120 7.26 8.15 -20.51
C PRO A 120 7.98 8.58 -19.24
N ASP A 121 8.69 9.70 -19.32
CA ASP A 121 9.35 10.30 -18.17
C ASP A 121 8.39 11.28 -17.50
N LEU A 122 8.22 11.16 -16.18
CA LEU A 122 7.36 12.02 -15.39
C LEU A 122 8.11 13.25 -14.84
N VAL A 123 9.23 13.59 -15.45
CA VAL A 123 10.09 14.72 -15.08
C VAL A 123 10.01 15.80 -16.15
N VAL A 124 9.82 17.05 -15.71
CA VAL A 124 9.80 18.22 -16.59
C VAL A 124 11.24 18.63 -16.90
N ASN A 125 11.79 18.06 -17.98
CA ASN A 125 13.19 18.25 -18.36
C ASN A 125 13.60 19.73 -18.52
N ALA A 126 12.67 20.60 -18.96
CA ALA A 126 12.92 22.04 -19.09
C ALA A 126 13.29 22.73 -17.77
N LEU A 127 12.85 22.17 -16.62
CA LEU A 127 13.10 22.75 -15.30
C LEU A 127 14.40 22.24 -14.65
N LEU A 128 15.00 21.16 -15.17
CA LEU A 128 16.21 20.55 -14.58
C LEU A 128 17.43 21.47 -14.62
N GLY A 129 17.53 22.34 -15.63
CA GLY A 129 18.64 23.29 -15.78
C GLY A 129 18.56 24.52 -14.87
N HIS A 130 17.43 24.72 -14.19
CA HIS A 130 17.21 25.90 -13.34
C HIS A 130 17.61 25.64 -11.89
N VAL A 131 18.63 26.34 -11.39
CA VAL A 131 19.22 26.15 -10.06
C VAL A 131 18.22 26.22 -8.88
N TYR A 132 17.14 26.99 -9.00
CA TYR A 132 16.11 27.11 -7.95
C TYR A 132 14.83 26.32 -8.25
N LEU A 133 14.53 26.06 -9.53
CA LEU A 133 13.27 25.44 -9.95
C LEU A 133 13.41 23.94 -10.23
N TRP A 134 14.63 23.39 -10.19
CA TRP A 134 14.86 21.97 -10.41
C TRP A 134 14.01 21.03 -9.54
N PRO A 135 13.63 21.34 -8.27
CA PRO A 135 12.78 20.43 -7.49
C PRO A 135 11.36 20.33 -8.08
N LEU A 136 10.86 21.41 -8.70
CA LEU A 136 9.56 21.42 -9.36
C LEU A 136 9.54 20.54 -10.62
N ALA A 137 10.71 20.21 -11.19
CA ALA A 137 10.80 19.27 -12.31
C ALA A 137 10.23 17.88 -11.97
N PHE A 138 10.32 17.48 -10.69
CA PHE A 138 9.88 16.18 -10.20
C PHE A 138 8.44 16.17 -9.68
N LEU A 139 7.76 17.32 -9.66
CA LEU A 139 6.40 17.43 -9.15
C LEU A 139 5.42 16.44 -9.82
N PRO A 140 5.44 16.22 -11.16
CA PRO A 140 4.53 15.25 -11.77
C PRO A 140 4.81 13.82 -11.33
N PHE A 141 6.08 13.44 -11.18
CA PHE A 141 6.46 12.13 -10.64
C PHE A 141 5.99 11.95 -9.20
N VAL A 142 6.23 12.93 -8.32
CA VAL A 142 5.80 12.86 -6.91
C VAL A 142 4.27 12.81 -6.80
N ALA A 143 3.56 13.59 -7.62
CA ALA A 143 2.10 13.55 -7.68
C ALA A 143 1.58 12.18 -8.15
N PHE A 144 2.24 11.56 -9.12
CA PHE A 144 1.91 10.21 -9.57
C PHE A 144 2.14 9.16 -8.48
N VAL A 145 3.27 9.20 -7.77
CA VAL A 145 3.53 8.34 -6.60
C VAL A 145 2.46 8.54 -5.53
N ALA A 146 2.08 9.79 -5.26
CA ALA A 146 0.99 10.10 -4.33
C ALA A 146 -0.33 9.47 -4.77
N LEU A 147 -0.70 9.60 -6.05
CA LEU A 147 -1.91 8.96 -6.59
C LEU A 147 -1.89 7.44 -6.41
N VAL A 148 -0.77 6.78 -6.69
CA VAL A 148 -0.64 5.32 -6.55
C VAL A 148 -0.76 4.90 -5.09
N LEU A 149 0.01 5.49 -4.18
CA LEU A 149 0.03 5.09 -2.77
C LEU A 149 -1.29 5.44 -2.06
N VAL A 150 -1.81 6.66 -2.25
CA VAL A 150 -3.09 7.08 -1.68
C VAL A 150 -4.24 6.27 -2.28
N GLY A 151 -4.19 5.99 -3.58
CA GLY A 151 -5.15 5.12 -4.26
C GLY A 151 -5.16 3.71 -3.67
N SER A 152 -4.00 3.05 -3.58
CA SER A 152 -3.88 1.69 -3.04
C SER A 152 -4.30 1.60 -1.57
N THR A 153 -3.89 2.54 -0.72
CA THR A 153 -4.23 2.56 0.70
C THR A 153 -5.73 2.68 0.93
N ASN A 154 -6.40 3.60 0.21
CA ASN A 154 -7.84 3.76 0.33
C ASN A 154 -8.61 2.63 -0.35
N ALA A 155 -8.11 2.07 -1.45
CA ALA A 155 -8.75 0.92 -2.10
C ALA A 155 -8.80 -0.31 -1.17
N VAL A 156 -7.69 -0.64 -0.50
CA VAL A 156 -7.66 -1.75 0.47
C VAL A 156 -8.56 -1.44 1.68
N ASN A 157 -8.57 -0.20 2.17
CA ASN A 157 -9.43 0.23 3.28
C ASN A 157 -10.93 0.14 2.94
N LEU A 158 -11.32 0.48 1.71
CA LEU A 158 -12.71 0.34 1.26
C LEU A 158 -13.15 -1.13 1.12
N THR A 159 -12.23 -2.01 0.75
CA THR A 159 -12.50 -3.46 0.63
C THR A 159 -12.56 -4.19 1.98
N ASP A 160 -12.04 -3.60 3.07
CA ASP A 160 -12.07 -4.16 4.43
C ASP A 160 -13.44 -4.02 5.12
N GLY A 161 -14.51 -4.33 4.38
CA GLY A 161 -15.90 -4.27 4.86
C GLY A 161 -16.55 -5.63 5.12
N LEU A 162 -15.90 -6.72 4.70
CA LEU A 162 -16.39 -8.10 4.82
C LEU A 162 -15.29 -9.02 5.37
N ASP A 163 -15.70 -10.00 6.18
CA ASP A 163 -14.80 -10.95 6.84
C ASP A 163 -13.96 -11.72 5.80
N GLY A 164 -12.65 -11.64 5.90
CA GLY A 164 -11.70 -12.34 5.03
C GLY A 164 -11.49 -11.73 3.64
N LEU A 165 -12.29 -10.75 3.20
CA LEU A 165 -12.23 -10.23 1.83
C LEU A 165 -10.93 -9.48 1.55
N ALA A 166 -10.67 -8.39 2.30
CA ALA A 166 -9.49 -7.56 2.06
C ALA A 166 -8.18 -8.33 2.28
N ILE A 167 -8.10 -9.12 3.35
CA ILE A 167 -6.90 -9.91 3.63
C ILE A 167 -6.72 -11.06 2.64
N GLY A 168 -7.79 -11.72 2.19
CA GLY A 168 -7.73 -12.75 1.15
C GLY A 168 -7.22 -12.19 -0.18
N CYS A 169 -7.72 -11.04 -0.61
CA CYS A 169 -7.20 -10.33 -1.79
C CYS A 169 -5.74 -9.89 -1.59
N THR A 170 -5.36 -9.50 -0.37
CA THR A 170 -3.98 -9.13 -0.02
C THR A 170 -3.03 -10.32 -0.19
N VAL A 171 -3.41 -11.54 0.22
CA VAL A 171 -2.60 -12.76 0.02
C VAL A 171 -2.26 -12.93 -1.47
N ILE A 172 -3.25 -12.81 -2.35
CA ILE A 172 -3.07 -12.96 -3.80
C ILE A 172 -2.16 -11.85 -4.35
N ALA A 173 -2.43 -10.60 -3.98
CA ALA A 173 -1.64 -9.45 -4.43
C ALA A 173 -0.18 -9.52 -3.95
N ALA A 174 0.03 -9.87 -2.68
CA ALA A 174 1.35 -10.04 -2.07
C ALA A 174 2.13 -11.19 -2.70
N ALA A 175 1.47 -12.31 -3.02
CA ALA A 175 2.09 -13.44 -3.70
C ALA A 175 2.53 -13.06 -5.13
N ALA A 176 1.69 -12.33 -5.87
CA ALA A 176 2.05 -11.80 -7.19
C ALA A 176 3.25 -10.85 -7.12
N LEU A 177 3.26 -9.93 -6.15
CA LEU A 177 4.41 -9.04 -5.92
C LEU A 177 5.67 -9.80 -5.49
N THR A 178 5.54 -10.87 -4.72
CA THR A 178 6.67 -11.75 -4.35
C THR A 178 7.29 -12.37 -5.60
N VAL A 179 6.48 -12.90 -6.52
CA VAL A 179 6.96 -13.44 -7.80
C VAL A 179 7.61 -12.35 -8.66
N LEU A 180 6.96 -11.19 -8.79
CA LEU A 180 7.48 -10.08 -9.61
C LEU A 180 8.80 -9.52 -9.10
N THR A 181 8.93 -9.33 -7.78
CA THR A 181 10.17 -8.86 -7.15
C THR A 181 11.31 -9.86 -7.37
N TYR A 182 11.03 -11.16 -7.23
CA TYR A 182 12.02 -12.22 -7.40
C TYR A 182 12.50 -12.30 -8.85
N VAL A 183 11.56 -12.39 -9.78
CA VAL A 183 11.83 -12.50 -11.22
C VAL A 183 12.56 -11.28 -11.76
N SER A 184 12.17 -10.06 -11.34
CA SER A 184 12.81 -8.82 -11.79
C SER A 184 14.22 -8.62 -11.21
N GLY A 185 14.50 -9.19 -10.03
CA GLY A 185 15.83 -9.19 -9.42
C GLY A 185 16.78 -10.25 -10.00
N HIS A 186 16.24 -11.36 -10.51
CA HIS A 186 17.02 -12.51 -10.94
C HIS A 186 17.65 -12.32 -12.34
N ALA A 187 18.94 -12.61 -12.48
CA ALA A 187 19.69 -12.35 -13.71
C ALA A 187 19.15 -13.12 -14.92
N VAL A 188 18.83 -14.40 -14.74
CA VAL A 188 18.37 -15.29 -15.83
C VAL A 188 16.91 -14.99 -16.18
N PHE A 189 16.01 -14.94 -15.19
CA PHE A 189 14.58 -14.76 -15.46
C PHE A 189 14.27 -13.37 -16.03
N ALA A 190 14.92 -12.31 -15.54
CA ALA A 190 14.72 -10.98 -16.11
C ALA A 190 15.16 -10.92 -17.59
N GLY A 191 16.27 -11.59 -17.94
CA GLY A 191 16.72 -11.69 -19.33
C GLY A 191 15.76 -12.50 -20.20
N TYR A 192 15.33 -13.68 -19.72
CA TYR A 192 14.43 -14.56 -20.46
C TYR A 192 13.04 -13.96 -20.72
N LEU A 193 12.49 -13.24 -19.75
CA LEU A 193 11.18 -12.59 -19.85
C LEU A 193 11.25 -11.18 -20.45
N GLU A 194 12.45 -10.73 -20.82
CA GLU A 194 12.73 -9.38 -21.31
C GLU A 194 12.20 -8.28 -20.36
N LEU A 195 12.38 -8.51 -19.07
CA LEU A 195 12.08 -7.56 -18.01
C LEU A 195 13.30 -6.68 -17.73
N GLN A 196 13.06 -5.45 -17.29
CA GLN A 196 14.15 -4.61 -16.81
C GLN A 196 14.69 -5.20 -15.52
N ARG A 197 15.94 -5.68 -15.55
CA ARG A 197 16.59 -6.24 -14.38
C ARG A 197 16.83 -5.14 -13.34
N MET A 198 16.37 -5.39 -12.12
CA MET A 198 16.56 -4.50 -10.96
C MET A 198 17.12 -5.34 -9.79
N PRO A 199 18.45 -5.54 -9.70
CA PRO A 199 19.05 -6.49 -8.75
C PRO A 199 18.65 -6.21 -7.30
N GLN A 200 18.59 -4.95 -6.91
CA GLN A 200 18.22 -4.53 -5.55
C GLN A 200 16.74 -4.78 -5.21
N VAL A 201 15.90 -5.14 -6.16
CA VAL A 201 14.49 -5.46 -5.88
C VAL A 201 14.30 -6.89 -5.35
N ALA A 202 15.28 -7.78 -5.53
CA ALA A 202 15.16 -9.18 -5.09
C ALA A 202 14.89 -9.32 -3.58
N GLU A 203 15.48 -8.45 -2.75
CA GLU A 203 15.28 -8.45 -1.30
C GLU A 203 13.82 -8.12 -0.91
N LEU A 204 13.07 -7.42 -1.77
CA LEU A 204 11.65 -7.19 -1.53
C LEU A 204 10.82 -8.47 -1.62
N SER A 205 11.34 -9.55 -2.20
CA SER A 205 10.67 -10.85 -2.16
C SER A 205 10.54 -11.38 -0.73
N ILE A 206 11.51 -11.08 0.14
CA ILE A 206 11.45 -11.45 1.56
C ILE A 206 10.36 -10.64 2.27
N PHE A 207 10.31 -9.33 2.01
CA PHE A 207 9.27 -8.45 2.53
C PHE A 207 7.86 -8.87 2.06
N CYS A 208 7.68 -9.12 0.76
CA CYS A 208 6.40 -9.57 0.20
C CYS A 208 6.03 -10.98 0.67
N GLY A 209 7.00 -11.88 0.82
CA GLY A 209 6.79 -13.22 1.38
C GLY A 209 6.35 -13.17 2.85
N ALA A 210 6.95 -12.28 3.65
CA ALA A 210 6.50 -12.00 5.01
C ALA A 210 5.06 -11.44 5.02
N MET A 211 4.72 -10.56 4.08
CA MET A 211 3.36 -10.06 3.87
C MET A 211 2.37 -11.17 3.50
N VAL A 212 2.75 -12.13 2.66
CA VAL A 212 1.93 -13.33 2.39
C VAL A 212 1.70 -14.12 3.68
N GLY A 213 2.78 -14.45 4.41
CA GLY A 213 2.69 -15.24 5.64
C GLY A 213 1.85 -14.56 6.73
N ALA A 214 2.08 -13.26 6.96
CA ALA A 214 1.28 -12.45 7.88
C ALA A 214 -0.19 -12.40 7.47
N SER A 215 -0.47 -12.28 6.17
CA SER A 215 -1.84 -12.23 5.66
C SER A 215 -2.56 -13.57 5.79
N ILE A 216 -1.89 -14.69 5.52
CA ILE A 216 -2.45 -16.04 5.73
C ILE A 216 -2.70 -16.27 7.23
N GLY A 217 -1.75 -15.92 8.10
CA GLY A 217 -1.88 -16.05 9.54
C GLY A 217 -3.04 -15.22 10.09
N PHE A 218 -3.22 -13.99 9.59
CA PHE A 218 -4.35 -13.15 9.96
C PHE A 218 -5.68 -13.68 9.43
N LEU A 219 -5.70 -14.17 8.18
CA LEU A 219 -6.89 -14.74 7.55
C LEU A 219 -7.46 -15.91 8.37
N TRP A 220 -6.63 -16.69 9.06
CA TRP A 220 -7.10 -17.75 9.97
C TRP A 220 -8.10 -17.23 11.02
N TYR A 221 -7.85 -16.03 11.57
CA TYR A 221 -8.70 -15.40 12.59
C TYR A 221 -9.74 -14.44 12.00
N ASN A 222 -9.61 -14.08 10.73
CA ASN A 222 -10.49 -13.13 10.05
C ASN A 222 -11.46 -13.81 9.07
N ALA A 223 -11.27 -15.09 8.76
CA ALA A 223 -12.21 -15.88 7.98
C ALA A 223 -13.58 -15.93 8.66
N HIS A 224 -14.65 -15.95 7.86
CA HIS A 224 -16.00 -15.90 8.40
C HIS A 224 -16.33 -17.15 9.24
N PRO A 225 -16.82 -17.00 10.48
CA PRO A 225 -17.08 -15.75 11.21
C PRO A 225 -15.81 -15.14 11.85
N ALA A 226 -15.54 -13.85 11.63
CA ALA A 226 -14.29 -13.22 12.08
C ALA A 226 -14.18 -13.06 13.61
N GLU A 227 -13.03 -13.45 14.17
CA GLU A 227 -12.66 -13.27 15.58
C GLU A 227 -11.86 -11.98 15.81
N VAL A 228 -11.10 -11.53 14.81
CA VAL A 228 -10.26 -10.33 14.87
C VAL A 228 -10.50 -9.46 13.64
N PHE A 229 -10.69 -8.15 13.88
CA PHE A 229 -10.82 -7.16 12.81
C PHE A 229 -9.49 -6.46 12.50
N MET A 230 -9.26 -6.23 11.21
CA MET A 230 -8.04 -5.61 10.71
C MET A 230 -7.93 -4.15 11.15
N GLY A 231 -9.02 -3.39 11.01
CA GLY A 231 -9.06 -1.96 11.32
C GLY A 231 -8.31 -1.10 10.30
N ASP A 232 -8.30 0.20 10.52
CA ASP A 232 -7.60 1.15 9.66
C ASP A 232 -6.08 0.95 9.73
N VAL A 233 -5.55 0.47 10.86
CA VAL A 233 -4.13 0.11 11.00
C VAL A 233 -3.71 -0.85 9.90
N GLY A 234 -4.41 -1.97 9.75
CA GLY A 234 -3.98 -3.05 8.88
C GLY A 234 -4.26 -2.74 7.42
N SER A 235 -5.45 -2.20 7.12
CA SER A 235 -5.86 -1.93 5.74
C SER A 235 -5.03 -0.82 5.10
N LEU A 236 -4.72 0.26 5.84
CA LEU A 236 -3.83 1.30 5.34
C LEU A 236 -2.38 0.82 5.25
N ALA A 237 -1.89 0.04 6.23
CA ALA A 237 -0.54 -0.53 6.18
C ALA A 237 -0.36 -1.43 4.94
N LEU A 238 -1.30 -2.34 4.68
CA LEU A 238 -1.24 -3.29 3.57
C LEU A 238 -1.37 -2.59 2.21
N GLY A 239 -2.33 -1.67 2.06
CA GLY A 239 -2.43 -0.89 0.82
C GLY A 239 -1.21 0.01 0.59
N GLY A 240 -0.63 0.54 1.68
CA GLY A 240 0.62 1.31 1.66
C GLY A 240 1.83 0.45 1.25
N ALA A 241 1.93 -0.76 1.80
CA ALA A 241 2.95 -1.74 1.45
C ALA A 241 2.88 -2.15 -0.02
N ILE A 242 1.69 -2.57 -0.48
CA ILE A 242 1.43 -2.96 -1.89
C ILE A 242 1.77 -1.82 -2.84
N GLY A 243 1.26 -0.61 -2.57
CA GLY A 243 1.52 0.58 -3.38
C GLY A 243 3.01 0.96 -3.41
N THR A 244 3.68 0.94 -2.26
CA THR A 244 5.11 1.26 -2.15
C THR A 244 5.97 0.27 -2.91
N VAL A 245 5.73 -1.04 -2.74
CA VAL A 245 6.46 -2.07 -3.49
C VAL A 245 6.26 -1.89 -4.99
N ALA A 246 5.01 -1.72 -5.44
CA ALA A 246 4.71 -1.53 -6.87
C ALA A 246 5.44 -0.33 -7.49
N VAL A 247 5.53 0.80 -6.78
CA VAL A 247 6.33 1.95 -7.21
C VAL A 247 7.81 1.61 -7.28
N ILE A 248 8.35 0.97 -6.24
CA ILE A 248 9.77 0.59 -6.22
C ILE A 248 10.13 -0.30 -7.41
N ILE A 249 9.28 -1.29 -7.72
CA ILE A 249 9.55 -2.25 -8.80
C ILE A 249 9.11 -1.78 -10.18
N LYS A 250 8.66 -0.53 -10.30
CA LYS A 250 8.19 0.07 -11.57
C LYS A 250 6.99 -0.67 -12.19
N GLN A 251 6.15 -1.27 -11.36
CA GLN A 251 4.94 -2.01 -11.78
C GLN A 251 3.65 -1.30 -11.33
N GLU A 252 3.68 0.03 -11.28
CA GLU A 252 2.55 0.87 -10.84
C GLU A 252 1.31 0.62 -11.70
N LEU A 253 1.50 0.47 -13.01
CA LEU A 253 0.43 0.23 -13.98
C LEU A 253 -0.07 -1.23 -14.00
N LEU A 254 0.62 -2.15 -13.34
CA LEU A 254 0.11 -3.52 -13.12
C LEU A 254 -0.76 -3.62 -11.87
N LEU A 255 -0.72 -2.66 -10.95
CA LEU A 255 -1.52 -2.70 -9.72
C LEU A 255 -3.02 -2.91 -9.97
N PRO A 256 -3.66 -2.29 -10.99
CA PRO A 256 -5.07 -2.56 -11.26
C PRO A 256 -5.38 -4.00 -11.62
N PHE A 257 -4.40 -4.75 -12.15
CA PHE A 257 -4.56 -6.17 -12.47
C PHE A 257 -4.27 -7.05 -11.25
N ILE A 258 -3.24 -6.70 -10.48
CA ILE A 258 -2.84 -7.43 -9.27
C ILE A 258 -3.91 -7.28 -8.17
N GLY A 259 -4.43 -6.07 -8.00
CA GLY A 259 -5.42 -5.69 -6.99
C GLY A 259 -6.80 -5.43 -7.58
N GLY A 260 -7.19 -6.14 -8.64
CA GLY A 260 -8.41 -5.85 -9.40
C GLY A 260 -9.68 -5.73 -8.53
N VAL A 261 -9.83 -6.59 -7.52
CA VAL A 261 -10.94 -6.49 -6.56
C VAL A 261 -10.90 -5.16 -5.78
N PHE A 262 -9.74 -4.76 -5.25
CA PHE A 262 -9.59 -3.47 -4.56
C PHE A 262 -9.98 -2.29 -5.45
N VAL A 263 -9.57 -2.33 -6.73
CA VAL A 263 -9.87 -1.25 -7.68
C VAL A 263 -11.36 -1.22 -8.03
N ILE A 264 -11.98 -2.37 -8.26
CA ILE A 264 -13.42 -2.44 -8.57
C ILE A 264 -14.25 -1.91 -7.39
N GLU A 265 -13.91 -2.30 -6.16
CA GLU A 265 -14.58 -1.78 -4.95
C GLU A 265 -14.37 -0.27 -4.78
N ALA A 266 -13.15 0.24 -4.99
CA ALA A 266 -12.90 1.68 -4.93
C ALA A 266 -13.70 2.45 -5.99
N LEU A 267 -13.75 1.93 -7.23
CA LEU A 267 -14.51 2.53 -8.32
C LEU A 267 -16.02 2.47 -8.08
N SER A 268 -16.54 1.38 -7.51
CA SER A 268 -17.97 1.26 -7.20
C SER A 268 -18.41 2.35 -6.22
N VAL A 269 -17.61 2.61 -5.18
CA VAL A 269 -17.86 3.67 -4.20
C VAL A 269 -17.77 5.06 -4.84
N ILE A 270 -16.75 5.32 -5.68
CA ILE A 270 -16.61 6.60 -6.38
C ILE A 270 -17.83 6.87 -7.28
N LEU A 271 -18.26 5.87 -8.06
CA LEU A 271 -19.43 5.96 -8.93
C LEU A 271 -20.72 6.18 -8.12
N GLN A 272 -20.89 5.47 -7.01
CA GLN A 272 -22.05 5.62 -6.14
C GLN A 272 -22.15 7.03 -5.54
N VAL A 273 -21.06 7.55 -4.97
CA VAL A 273 -21.02 8.90 -4.38
C VAL A 273 -21.17 9.97 -5.45
N GLY A 274 -20.59 9.77 -6.64
CA GLY A 274 -20.75 10.65 -7.79
C GLY A 274 -22.21 10.71 -8.26
N SER A 275 -22.85 9.56 -8.45
CA SER A 275 -24.25 9.47 -8.88
C SER A 275 -25.22 10.07 -7.87
N TYR A 276 -24.95 9.99 -6.57
CA TYR A 276 -25.80 10.61 -5.55
C TYR A 276 -25.72 12.14 -5.53
N LYS A 277 -24.63 12.73 -6.05
CA LYS A 277 -24.41 14.17 -6.10
C LYS A 277 -24.88 14.84 -7.41
N LEU A 278 -25.16 14.04 -8.44
CA LEU A 278 -25.75 14.48 -9.72
C LEU A 278 -27.27 14.53 -9.61
#